data_AF-A0A8J6HRI7-F1
#
_entry.id   AF-A0A8J6HRI7-F1
#
_cell.length_a   1.000
_cell.length_b   1.000
_cell.length_c   1.000
_cell.angle_alpha   90.00
_cell.angle_beta   90.00
_cell.angle_gamma   90.00
#
_symmetry.space_group_name_H-M   'P 1'
#
loop_
_entity.id
_entity.type
_entity.pdbx_description
1 polymer ?
#
loop_
_entity_poly.entity_id
_entity_poly.type
_entity_poly.pdbx_seq_one_letter_code
_entity_poly.pdbx_strand_id
1 'polypeptide(L)' 'MDIWVCVFCGKKVQINPPNCYLYDEGAVCVECHHERTAKEAEDYLHR' A
#
# COMPACT_ATOMS: atom_id res chain seq x y z
N MET A 1 15.63 -10.39 -7.34
CA MET A 1 14.80 -9.19 -7.54
C MET A 1 13.42 -9.62 -7.10
N ASP A 2 13.09 -9.35 -5.84
CA ASP A 2 11.89 -9.93 -5.23
C ASP A 2 10.69 -9.09 -5.63
N ILE A 3 9.95 -9.63 -6.60
CA ILE A 3 8.73 -9.03 -7.13
C ILE A 3 7.55 -9.57 -6.33
N TRP A 4 6.82 -8.67 -5.69
CA TRP A 4 5.61 -8.95 -4.93
C TRP A 4 4.40 -8.39 -5.69
N VAL A 5 3.20 -8.72 -5.24
CA VAL A 5 1.95 -8.26 -5.84
C VAL A 5 1.19 -7.45 -4.81
N CYS A 6 0.79 -6.22 -5.18
CA CYS A 6 -0.06 -5.38 -4.34
C CYS A 6 -1.37 -6.11 -4.04
N VAL A 7 -1.68 -6.29 -2.76
CA VAL A 7 -2.89 -7.01 -2.32
C VAL A 7 -4.20 -6.29 -2.71
N PHE A 8 -4.15 -4.99 -2.97
CA PHE A 8 -5.33 -4.19 -3.34
C PHE A 8 -5.56 -4.10 -4.85
N CYS A 9 -4.51 -3.83 -5.64
CA CYS A 9 -4.66 -3.54 -7.06
C CYS A 9 -3.97 -4.55 -8.00
N GLY A 10 -3.29 -5.57 -7.47
CA GLY A 10 -2.60 -6.58 -8.27
C GLY A 10 -1.34 -6.09 -9.00
N LYS A 11 -0.95 -4.82 -8.81
CA LYS A 11 0.27 -4.25 -9.41
C LYS A 11 1.51 -4.95 -8.85
N LYS A 12 2.44 -5.30 -9.73
CA LYS A 12 3.76 -5.82 -9.34
C LYS A 12 4.56 -4.72 -8.66
N VAL A 13 5.10 -5.02 -7.48
CA VAL A 13 5.92 -4.14 -6.66
C VAL A 13 7.24 -4.80 -6.30
N GLN A 14 8.19 -4.02 -5.85
CA GLN A 14 9.57 -4.41 -5.58
C GLN A 14 9.90 -4.07 -4.14
N ILE A 15 10.44 -5.03 -3.40
CA ILE A 15 10.86 -4.80 -2.01
C ILE A 15 12.30 -4.28 -1.92
N ASN A 16 13.08 -4.45 -3.00
CA ASN A 16 14.46 -4.02 -3.08
C ASN A 16 14.81 -3.49 -4.50
N PRO A 17 15.01 -2.17 -4.68
CA PRO A 17 14.73 -1.13 -3.70
C PRO A 17 13.22 -1.08 -3.38
N PRO A 18 12.84 -0.74 -2.14
CA PRO A 18 11.43 -0.76 -1.73
C PRO A 18 10.63 0.32 -2.47
N ASN A 19 9.63 -0.11 -3.25
CA ASN A 19 8.60 0.75 -3.83
C ASN A 19 7.19 0.37 -3.37
N CYS A 20 7.11 -0.29 -2.21
CA CYS A 20 5.88 -0.72 -1.57
C CYS A 20 6.00 -0.70 -0.05
N TYR A 21 4.86 -0.71 0.61
CA TYR A 21 4.70 -0.88 2.05
C TYR A 21 4.36 -2.33 2.39
N LEU A 22 4.82 -2.82 3.53
CA LEU A 22 4.46 -4.13 4.06
C LEU A 22 3.41 -3.99 5.16
N TYR A 23 2.33 -4.74 5.02
CA TYR A 23 1.27 -4.91 6.00
C TYR A 23 1.18 -6.39 6.39
N ASP A 24 0.45 -6.70 7.46
CA ASP A 24 0.19 -8.09 7.87
C ASP A 24 -0.50 -8.90 6.76
N GLU A 25 -1.29 -8.22 5.92
CA GLU A 25 -2.00 -8.83 4.79
C GLU A 25 -1.10 -9.08 3.57
N GLY A 26 0.06 -8.41 3.48
CA GLY A 26 0.99 -8.49 2.37
C GLY A 26 1.54 -7.14 1.88
N ALA A 27 2.10 -7.13 0.67
CA ALA A 27 2.68 -5.94 0.07
C ALA A 27 1.61 -5.01 -0.52
N VAL A 28 1.79 -3.69 -0.35
CA VAL A 28 0.88 -2.65 -0.82
C VAL A 28 1.67 -1.60 -1.60
N CYS A 29 1.23 -1.28 -2.82
CA CYS A 29 1.90 -0.23 -3.61
C CYS A 29 1.70 1.16 -2.98
N VAL A 30 2.61 2.09 -3.29
CA VAL A 30 2.58 3.46 -2.75
C VAL A 30 1.25 4.17 -3.02
N GLU A 31 0.68 3.98 -4.22
CA GLU A 31 -0.62 4.56 -4.61
C GLU A 31 -1.74 4.11 -3.66
N CYS A 32 -1.94 2.80 -3.48
CA CYS A 32 -2.97 2.28 -2.59
C CYS A 32 -2.71 2.63 -1.12
N HIS A 33 -1.44 2.75 -0.69
CA HIS A 33 -1.10 3.23 0.64
C HIS A 33 -1.56 4.68 0.86
N HIS A 34 -1.29 5.57 -0.10
CA HIS A 34 -1.71 6.97 -0.02
C HIS A 34 -3.24 7.12 -0.03
N GLU A 35 -3.93 6.38 -0.89
CA GLU A 35 -5.40 6.40 -0.93
C GLU A 35 -6.02 5.95 0.40
N ARG A 36 -5.50 4.88 1.00
CA ARG A 36 -5.97 4.40 2.30
C ARG A 36 -5.72 5.40 3.43
N THR A 37 -4.50 5.93 3.51
CA THR A 37 -4.13 6.87 4.58
C THR A 37 -4.88 8.18 4.47
N ALA A 38 -5.14 8.67 3.25
CA ALA A 38 -6.00 9.83 3.03
C ALA A 38 -7.43 9.58 3.51
N LYS A 39 -8.02 8.43 3.15
CA LYS A 39 -9.36 8.04 3.59
C LYS A 39 -9.47 7.88 5.11
N GLU A 40 -8.48 7.23 5.74
CA GLU A 40 -8.42 7.07 7.19
C GLU A 40 -8.32 8.43 7.92
N ALA A 41 -7.58 9.38 7.35
CA ALA A 41 -7.48 10.74 7.89
C ALA A 41 -8.80 11.52 7.75
N GLU A 42 -9.49 11.41 6.63
CA GLU A 42 -10.83 11.98 6.44
C GLU A 42 -11.84 11.40 7.43
N ASP A 43 -11.87 10.08 7.59
CA ASP A 43 -12.77 9.40 8.53
C ASP A 43 -12.50 9.81 10.00
N TYR A 44 -11.25 10.13 10.35
CA TYR A 44 -10.90 10.64 11.69
C TYR A 44 -11.35 12.09 11.89
N LEU A 45 -11.26 12.94 10.87
CA LEU A 45 -11.66 14.35 10.94
C LEU A 45 -13.19 14.54 10.97
N HIS A 46 -13.95 13.56 10.47
CA HIS A 46 -15.41 13.60 10.43
C HIS A 46 -16.09 12.82 11.57
N ARG A 47 -15.33 12.37 12.59
CA ARG A 47 -15.84 11.70 13.79
C ARG A 47 -16.05 12.64 14.98
#